data_AF-A0AAN7SAU1-F1
#
_entry.id   AF-A0AAN7SAU1-F1
#
_cell.length_a   1.000
_cell.length_b   1.000
_cell.length_c   1.000
_cell.angle_alpha   90.00
_cell.angle_beta   90.00
_cell.angle_gamma   90.00
#
_symmetry.space_group_name_H-M   'P 1'
#
loop_
_entity.id
_entity.type
_entity.pdbx_description
1 polymer ?
#
loop_
_entity_poly.entity_id
_entity_poly.type
_entity_poly.pdbx_seq_one_letter_code
_entity_poly.pdbx_strand_id
1 'polypeptide(L)'
;MRSSSSELLLDQEGLRQRKIKELAQQAKKTRTASQSCRERTLFYSTSLLAVIAMSAGSSLLFLVPLYVDPAISTLVSNFVTEPVTCVTTRRDELIGLANCTWSSCREGCTSDAYQCTHIYVSYNDSSSTPNQTDNAILLVNIKGCGYPPRVLCANFTEAFGAEGTEFPCYHSRENRTVVLTHYDRDEQVAIIIHYFAVPFVITLATSVALCVMHCDCRCHVAAHHKRARRPRLHHDLSDGSISTGVDLHYTISHHSDLMAVPPV
;
A
#
# COMPACT_ATOMS: atom_id res chain seq x y z
N MET A 1 39.71 -24.60 72.52
CA MET A 1 39.84 -23.46 71.57
C MET A 1 39.38 -23.86 70.15
N ARG A 2 38.09 -24.22 69.96
CA ARG A 2 37.55 -24.63 68.64
C ARG A 2 36.38 -23.76 68.14
N SER A 3 35.97 -22.75 68.91
CA SER A 3 34.76 -21.96 68.65
C SER A 3 34.96 -20.83 67.63
N SER A 4 36.18 -20.29 67.51
CA SER A 4 36.41 -19.04 66.75
C SER A 4 36.42 -19.22 65.24
N SER A 5 36.87 -20.38 64.72
CA SER A 5 36.84 -20.66 63.27
C SER A 5 35.44 -20.96 62.72
N SER A 6 34.53 -21.48 63.54
CA SER A 6 33.16 -21.79 63.13
C SER A 6 32.28 -20.54 63.05
N GLU A 7 32.49 -19.57 63.95
CA GLU A 7 31.75 -18.30 63.95
C GLU A 7 32.14 -17.42 62.76
N LEU A 8 33.42 -17.38 62.39
CA LEU A 8 33.90 -16.61 61.23
C LEU A 8 33.36 -17.16 59.90
N LEU A 9 33.20 -18.48 59.78
CA LEU A 9 32.62 -19.14 58.60
C LEU A 9 31.12 -18.87 58.46
N LEU A 10 30.37 -18.88 59.57
CA LEU A 10 28.94 -18.56 59.58
C LEU A 10 28.67 -17.10 59.19
N ASP A 11 29.52 -16.17 59.64
CA ASP A 11 29.40 -14.75 59.29
C ASP A 11 29.70 -14.51 57.79
N GLN A 12 30.70 -15.22 57.24
CA GLN A 12 31.05 -15.17 55.83
C GLN A 12 29.97 -15.77 54.91
N GLU A 13 29.31 -16.85 55.34
CA GLU A 13 28.15 -17.43 54.62
C GLU A 13 26.93 -16.51 54.63
N GLY A 14 26.64 -15.86 55.77
CA GLY A 14 25.55 -14.89 55.91
C GLY A 14 25.70 -13.68 54.98
N LEU A 15 26.92 -13.12 54.89
CA LEU A 15 27.22 -12.01 53.98
C LEU A 15 27.07 -12.41 52.51
N ARG A 16 27.51 -13.63 52.15
CA ARG A 16 27.37 -14.17 50.79
C ARG A 16 25.91 -14.35 50.39
N GLN A 17 25.07 -14.85 51.30
CA GLN A 17 23.63 -15.00 51.05
C GLN A 17 22.92 -13.66 50.85
N ARG A 18 23.30 -12.61 51.60
CA ARG A 18 22.75 -11.26 51.43
C ARG A 18 23.07 -10.69 50.04
N LYS A 19 24.33 -10.80 49.61
CA LYS A 19 24.79 -10.32 48.29
C LYS A 19 24.09 -11.03 47.13
N ILE A 20 23.85 -12.35 47.25
CA ILE A 20 23.09 -13.12 46.25
C ILE A 20 21.63 -12.64 46.16
N LYS A 21 20.98 -12.35 47.29
CA LYS A 21 19.60 -11.84 47.32
C LYS A 21 19.49 -10.45 46.69
N GLU A 22 20.45 -9.56 46.94
CA GLU A 22 20.49 -8.22 46.33
C GLU A 22 20.69 -8.28 44.81
N LEU A 23 21.63 -9.10 44.33
CA LEU A 23 21.85 -9.31 42.89
C LEU A 23 20.60 -9.91 42.21
N ALA A 24 19.90 -10.82 42.87
CA ALA A 24 18.66 -11.39 42.36
C ALA A 24 17.51 -10.36 42.28
N GLN A 25 17.41 -9.46 43.27
CA GLN A 25 16.42 -8.37 43.26
C GLN A 25 16.73 -7.33 42.17
N GLN A 26 18.00 -6.97 41.98
CA GLN A 26 18.44 -6.09 40.90
C GLN A 26 18.14 -6.72 39.53
N ALA A 27 18.50 -7.99 39.32
CA ALA A 27 18.20 -8.70 38.09
C ALA A 27 16.68 -8.78 37.82
N LYS A 28 15.87 -9.01 38.86
CA LYS A 28 14.40 -9.01 38.76
C LYS A 28 13.86 -7.64 38.36
N LYS A 29 14.35 -6.56 38.99
CA LYS A 29 13.96 -5.17 38.69
C LYS A 29 14.31 -4.79 37.25
N THR A 30 15.51 -5.13 36.79
CA THR A 30 15.97 -4.91 35.41
C THR A 30 15.11 -5.71 34.42
N ARG A 31 14.77 -6.96 34.74
CA ARG A 31 13.92 -7.81 33.89
C ARG A 31 12.48 -7.30 33.79
N THR A 32 11.88 -6.88 34.90
CA THR A 32 10.51 -6.32 34.91
C THR A 32 10.44 -4.98 34.19
N ALA A 33 11.45 -4.11 34.35
CA ALA A 33 11.52 -2.85 33.62
C ALA A 33 11.69 -3.06 32.11
N SER A 34 12.55 -4.02 31.70
CA SER A 34 12.75 -4.39 30.30
C SER A 34 11.48 -5.00 29.67
N GLN A 35 10.75 -5.87 30.39
CA GLN A 35 9.47 -6.41 29.93
C GLN A 35 8.42 -5.32 29.69
N SER A 36 8.25 -4.39 30.63
CA SER A 36 7.26 -3.31 30.50
C SER A 36 7.58 -2.33 29.36
N CYS A 37 8.86 -2.03 29.15
CA CYS A 37 9.29 -1.18 28.02
C CYS A 37 9.02 -1.88 26.68
N ARG A 38 9.41 -3.17 26.56
CA ARG A 38 9.21 -3.96 25.33
C ARG A 38 7.73 -4.11 24.97
N GLU A 39 6.85 -4.38 25.94
CA GLU A 39 5.41 -4.53 25.70
C GLU A 39 4.78 -3.24 25.21
N ARG A 40 5.16 -2.10 25.79
CA ARG A 40 4.71 -0.77 25.32
C ARG A 40 5.21 -0.50 23.90
N THR A 41 6.49 -0.72 23.62
CA THR A 41 7.05 -0.53 22.28
C THR A 41 6.36 -1.42 21.25
N LEU A 42 6.10 -2.70 21.57
CA LEU A 42 5.36 -3.63 20.70
C LEU A 42 3.93 -3.19 20.45
N PHE A 43 3.23 -2.70 21.47
CA PHE A 43 1.85 -2.22 21.31
C PHE A 43 1.79 -0.99 20.40
N TYR A 44 2.64 0.01 20.64
CA TYR A 44 2.69 1.21 19.82
C TYR A 44 3.18 0.93 18.40
N SER A 45 4.18 0.05 18.22
CA SER A 45 4.67 -0.31 16.88
C SER A 45 3.62 -1.05 16.06
N THR A 46 2.89 -1.97 16.67
CA THR A 46 1.80 -2.71 16.01
C THR A 46 0.68 -1.77 15.59
N SER A 47 0.24 -0.88 16.48
CA SER A 47 -0.79 0.11 16.19
C SER A 47 -0.36 1.05 15.06
N LEU A 48 0.88 1.56 15.11
CA LEU A 48 1.41 2.45 14.08
C LEU A 48 1.49 1.75 12.71
N LEU A 49 2.07 0.55 12.66
CA LEU A 49 2.20 -0.22 11.42
C LEU A 49 0.83 -0.58 10.82
N ALA A 50 -0.16 -0.87 11.66
CA ALA A 50 -1.52 -1.12 11.19
C ALA A 50 -2.15 0.13 10.57
N VAL A 51 -2.01 1.31 11.19
CA VAL A 51 -2.52 2.58 10.62
C VAL A 51 -1.82 2.92 9.31
N ILE A 52 -0.50 2.73 9.22
CA ILE A 52 0.25 2.93 7.97
C ILE A 52 -0.23 1.96 6.89
N ALA A 53 -0.38 0.67 7.19
CA ALA A 53 -0.85 -0.32 6.24
C ALA A 53 -2.26 0.00 5.72
N MET A 54 -3.18 0.37 6.61
CA MET A 54 -4.55 0.72 6.23
C MET A 54 -4.60 1.97 5.36
N SER A 55 -3.88 3.03 5.74
CA SER A 55 -3.86 4.28 4.98
C SER A 55 -3.17 4.15 3.63
N ALA A 56 -2.05 3.42 3.54
CA ALA A 56 -1.37 3.13 2.29
C ALA A 56 -2.23 2.27 1.36
N GLY A 57 -2.90 1.24 1.91
CA GLY A 57 -3.84 0.40 1.18
C GLY A 57 -5.05 1.18 0.66
N SER A 58 -5.66 2.03 1.49
CA SER A 58 -6.76 2.90 1.06
C SER A 58 -6.31 3.89 -0.02
N SER A 59 -5.10 4.44 0.08
CA SER A 59 -4.57 5.37 -0.93
C SER A 59 -4.43 4.72 -2.31
N LEU A 60 -3.99 3.46 -2.37
CA LEU A 60 -3.88 2.72 -3.63
C LEU A 60 -5.22 2.60 -4.37
N LEU A 61 -6.34 2.43 -3.64
CA LEU A 61 -7.68 2.30 -4.25
C LEU A 61 -8.10 3.57 -5.01
N PHE A 62 -7.62 4.74 -4.60
CA PHE A 62 -7.91 6.01 -5.27
C PHE A 62 -6.83 6.40 -6.27
N LEU A 63 -5.55 6.21 -5.93
CA LEU A 63 -4.43 6.60 -6.79
C LEU A 63 -4.35 5.76 -8.07
N VAL A 64 -4.71 4.47 -8.00
CA VAL A 64 -4.64 3.59 -9.17
C VAL A 64 -5.58 4.04 -10.29
N PRO A 65 -6.91 4.16 -10.07
CA PRO A 65 -7.83 4.61 -11.11
C PRO A 65 -7.58 6.05 -11.57
N LEU A 66 -7.10 6.93 -10.68
CA LEU A 66 -6.94 8.36 -11.00
C LEU A 66 -5.63 8.68 -11.73
N TYR A 67 -4.52 8.02 -11.39
CA TYR A 67 -3.19 8.39 -11.90
C TYR A 67 -2.50 7.24 -12.65
N VAL A 68 -2.62 6.01 -12.14
CA VAL A 68 -1.88 4.87 -12.67
C VAL A 68 -2.53 4.35 -13.95
N ASP A 69 -3.85 4.21 -13.98
CA ASP A 69 -4.57 3.74 -15.16
C ASP A 69 -4.37 4.66 -16.39
N PRO A 70 -4.48 6.00 -16.27
CA PRO A 70 -4.13 6.89 -17.38
C PRO A 70 -2.66 6.77 -17.82
N ALA A 71 -1.72 6.66 -16.87
CA ALA A 71 -0.28 6.57 -17.18
C ALA A 71 0.06 5.26 -17.90
N ILE A 72 -0.47 4.12 -17.44
CA ILE A 72 -0.31 2.82 -18.10
C ILE A 72 -0.91 2.85 -19.50
N SER A 73 -2.13 3.38 -19.65
CA SER A 73 -2.78 3.49 -20.96
C SER A 73 -1.97 4.34 -21.94
N THR A 74 -1.30 5.39 -21.46
CA THR A 74 -0.41 6.23 -22.27
C THR A 74 0.87 5.48 -22.65
N LEU A 75 1.40 4.65 -21.76
CA LEU A 75 2.63 3.88 -22.04
C LEU A 75 2.38 2.72 -23.01
N VAL A 76 1.24 2.03 -22.87
CA VAL A 76 0.82 0.91 -23.74
C VAL A 76 0.51 1.37 -25.15
N SER A 77 -0.04 2.58 -25.31
CA SER A 77 -0.27 3.17 -26.63
C SER A 77 1.03 3.56 -27.36
N ASN A 78 2.20 3.45 -26.72
CA ASN A 78 3.51 3.53 -27.37
C ASN A 78 3.64 4.77 -28.27
N PHE A 79 3.51 5.95 -27.65
CA PHE A 79 3.72 7.23 -28.32
C PHE A 79 5.19 7.40 -28.70
N VAL A 80 5.41 7.93 -29.90
CA VAL A 80 6.75 8.30 -30.38
C VAL A 80 7.23 9.53 -29.62
N THR A 81 8.50 9.56 -29.20
CA THR A 81 9.09 10.68 -28.46
C THR A 81 9.54 11.82 -29.36
N GLU A 82 9.72 11.57 -30.65
CA GLU A 82 9.97 12.58 -31.67
C GLU A 82 8.65 13.21 -32.12
N PRO A 83 8.48 14.55 -31.97
CA PRO A 83 7.25 15.21 -32.40
C PRO A 83 7.17 15.32 -33.93
N VAL A 84 5.96 15.26 -34.45
CA VAL A 84 5.61 15.58 -35.84
C VAL A 84 4.80 16.88 -35.87
N THR A 85 4.64 17.48 -37.06
CA THR A 85 3.79 18.67 -37.21
C THR A 85 2.34 18.26 -37.43
N CYS A 86 1.46 18.64 -36.51
CA CYS A 86 0.01 18.54 -36.66
C CYS A 86 -0.57 19.86 -37.16
N VAL A 87 -1.59 19.78 -38.01
CA VAL A 87 -2.39 20.92 -38.47
C VAL A 87 -3.84 20.72 -38.08
N THR A 88 -4.44 21.68 -37.39
CA THR A 88 -5.87 21.62 -37.07
C THR A 88 -6.72 21.75 -38.32
N THR A 89 -7.53 20.72 -38.58
CA THR A 89 -8.42 20.66 -39.75
C THR A 89 -9.78 21.27 -39.47
N ARG A 90 -10.35 20.98 -38.29
CA ARG A 90 -11.63 21.53 -37.84
C ARG A 90 -11.78 21.37 -36.33
N ARG A 91 -12.69 22.17 -35.78
CA ARG A 91 -13.12 22.11 -34.37
C ARG A 91 -14.64 22.09 -34.31
N ASP A 92 -15.18 21.08 -33.64
CA ASP A 92 -16.61 20.96 -33.40
C ASP A 92 -16.92 21.13 -31.90
N GLU A 93 -17.91 21.94 -31.58
CA GLU A 93 -18.48 22.06 -30.23
C GLU A 93 -19.82 21.32 -30.19
N LEU A 94 -19.90 20.28 -29.36
CA LEU A 94 -21.06 19.39 -29.30
C LEU A 94 -21.71 19.46 -27.92
N ILE A 95 -23.03 19.25 -27.91
CA ILE A 95 -23.86 19.20 -26.71
C ILE A 95 -24.67 17.90 -26.68
N GLY A 96 -24.78 17.30 -25.50
CA GLY A 96 -25.56 16.11 -25.20
C GLY A 96 -24.71 14.87 -24.95
N LEU A 97 -25.14 14.02 -24.01
CA LEU A 97 -24.42 12.81 -23.59
C LEU A 97 -24.13 11.85 -24.76
N ALA A 98 -25.08 11.70 -25.69
CA ALA A 98 -24.94 10.76 -26.81
C ALA A 98 -23.88 11.22 -27.84
N ASN A 99 -23.68 12.54 -27.99
CA ASN A 99 -22.73 13.10 -28.93
C ASN A 99 -21.32 13.25 -28.31
N CYS A 100 -21.24 13.30 -26.98
CA CYS A 100 -20.00 13.47 -26.23
C CYS A 100 -19.40 12.15 -25.71
N THR A 101 -19.22 11.18 -26.61
CA THR A 101 -18.53 9.91 -26.28
C THR A 101 -17.04 10.12 -25.98
N TRP A 102 -16.44 11.18 -26.53
CA TRP A 102 -15.07 11.62 -26.26
C TRP A 102 -15.00 13.15 -26.27
N SER A 103 -13.87 13.69 -25.81
CA SER A 103 -13.56 15.13 -25.86
C SER A 103 -12.06 15.31 -25.99
N SER A 104 -11.62 16.31 -26.76
CA SER A 104 -10.21 16.70 -26.85
C SER A 104 -9.68 17.23 -25.52
N CYS A 105 -10.51 17.95 -24.77
CA CYS A 105 -10.22 18.37 -23.42
C CYS A 105 -11.52 18.40 -22.58
N ARG A 106 -11.43 17.93 -21.34
CA ARG A 106 -12.51 18.02 -20.35
C ARG A 106 -11.93 18.32 -18.97
N GLU A 107 -12.51 19.30 -18.28
CA GLU A 107 -12.21 19.52 -16.87
C GLU A 107 -13.00 18.51 -16.04
N GLY A 108 -12.30 17.65 -15.30
CA GLY A 108 -12.90 16.53 -14.58
C GLY A 108 -12.84 15.21 -15.36
N CYS A 109 -12.20 14.21 -14.77
CA CYS A 109 -12.15 12.86 -15.34
C CYS A 109 -13.28 11.95 -14.85
N THR A 110 -13.91 12.27 -13.72
CA THR A 110 -14.95 11.45 -13.08
C THR A 110 -16.38 11.91 -13.38
N SER A 111 -16.56 13.03 -14.09
CA SER A 111 -17.86 13.62 -14.40
C SER A 111 -18.25 13.38 -15.86
N ASP A 112 -19.53 13.07 -16.08
CA ASP A 112 -20.11 13.02 -17.42
C ASP A 112 -20.11 14.40 -18.06
N ALA A 113 -19.75 14.46 -19.34
CA ALA A 113 -19.75 15.70 -20.11
C ALA A 113 -21.06 15.86 -20.90
N TYR A 114 -21.78 16.93 -20.62
CA TYR A 114 -22.87 17.40 -21.48
C TYR A 114 -22.39 18.29 -22.61
N GLN A 115 -21.19 18.89 -22.50
CA GLN A 115 -20.59 19.74 -23.52
C GLN A 115 -19.16 19.23 -23.77
N CYS A 116 -18.79 19.06 -25.03
CA CYS A 116 -17.47 18.56 -25.41
C CYS A 116 -16.95 19.29 -26.65
N THR A 117 -15.63 19.36 -26.76
CA THR A 117 -14.94 19.95 -27.91
C THR A 117 -14.16 18.87 -28.62
N HIS A 118 -14.40 18.72 -29.93
CA HIS A 118 -13.69 17.78 -30.79
C HIS A 118 -12.75 18.57 -31.69
N ILE A 119 -11.45 18.35 -31.52
CA ILE A 119 -10.41 18.96 -32.35
C ILE A 119 -9.84 17.86 -33.24
N TYR A 120 -10.01 18.04 -34.54
CA TYR A 120 -9.50 17.12 -35.56
C TYR A 120 -8.26 17.72 -36.19
N VAL A 121 -7.22 16.91 -36.32
CA VAL A 121 -5.92 17.32 -36.85
C VAL A 121 -5.48 16.37 -37.94
N SER A 122 -4.63 16.85 -38.82
CA SER A 122 -3.91 16.03 -39.78
C SER A 122 -2.41 16.16 -39.55
N TYR A 123 -1.67 15.08 -39.78
CA TYR A 123 -0.22 15.07 -39.66
C TYR A 123 0.38 14.18 -40.74
N ASN A 124 1.67 14.36 -40.99
CA ASN A 124 2.44 13.54 -41.92
C ASN A 124 3.62 12.92 -41.18
N ASP A 125 3.63 11.60 -41.07
CA ASP A 125 4.75 10.86 -40.51
C ASP A 125 5.72 10.42 -41.62
N SER A 126 6.74 11.26 -41.84
CA SER A 126 7.80 10.99 -42.82
C SER A 126 8.55 9.66 -42.59
N SER A 127 8.47 9.07 -41.40
CA SER A 127 9.21 7.86 -41.04
C SER A 127 8.54 6.57 -41.50
N SER A 128 7.20 6.53 -41.61
CA SER A 128 6.46 5.33 -42.01
C SER A 128 6.05 5.33 -43.48
N THR A 129 5.41 6.40 -43.95
CA THR A 129 5.00 6.55 -45.36
C THR A 129 5.16 8.00 -45.82
N PRO A 130 6.30 8.35 -46.44
CA PRO A 130 6.50 9.70 -46.96
C PRO A 130 5.40 10.02 -47.98
N ASN A 131 4.66 11.11 -47.72
CA ASN A 131 3.52 11.64 -48.50
C ASN A 131 2.13 11.10 -48.13
N GLN A 132 1.99 10.40 -47.00
CA GLN A 132 0.67 10.06 -46.47
C GLN A 132 0.29 11.03 -45.35
N THR A 133 -0.84 11.72 -45.54
CA THR A 133 -1.44 12.55 -44.49
C THR A 133 -2.45 11.71 -43.72
N ASP A 134 -2.20 11.52 -42.43
CA ASP A 134 -3.10 10.80 -41.54
C ASP A 134 -4.02 11.79 -40.80
N ASN A 135 -5.27 11.41 -40.61
CA ASN A 135 -6.25 12.17 -39.83
C ASN A 135 -6.34 11.58 -38.42
N ALA A 136 -6.28 12.45 -37.42
CA ALA A 136 -6.34 12.07 -36.01
C ALA A 136 -7.20 13.04 -35.20
N ILE A 137 -7.56 12.59 -34.00
CA ILE A 137 -8.15 13.44 -32.97
C ILE A 137 -7.03 13.94 -32.05
N LEU A 138 -7.09 15.21 -31.70
CA LEU A 138 -6.18 15.81 -30.73
C LEU A 138 -6.76 15.62 -29.33
N LEU A 139 -5.96 15.09 -28.41
CA LEU A 139 -6.33 15.00 -27.01
C LEU A 139 -5.29 15.69 -26.13
N VAL A 140 -5.73 16.32 -25.04
CA VAL A 140 -4.84 16.88 -24.01
C VAL A 140 -4.01 15.80 -23.31
N ASN A 141 -4.54 14.57 -23.24
CA ASN A 141 -3.89 13.33 -22.81
C ASN A 141 -4.70 12.14 -23.30
N ILE A 142 -4.26 10.90 -23.09
CA ILE A 142 -4.95 9.69 -23.58
C ILE A 142 -6.41 9.56 -23.11
N LYS A 143 -6.79 10.20 -22.00
CA LYS A 143 -8.16 10.21 -21.46
C LYS A 143 -8.98 11.43 -21.93
N GLY A 144 -8.33 12.44 -22.50
CA GLY A 144 -8.97 13.69 -22.91
C GLY A 144 -9.49 14.55 -21.74
N CYS A 145 -9.01 14.34 -20.51
CA CYS A 145 -9.53 15.03 -19.33
C CYS A 145 -8.44 15.39 -18.31
N GLY A 146 -8.66 16.40 -17.48
CA GLY A 146 -7.76 16.74 -16.38
C GLY A 146 -8.33 17.77 -15.42
N TYR A 147 -7.48 18.28 -14.52
CA TYR A 147 -7.87 19.26 -13.51
C TYR A 147 -6.92 20.47 -13.50
N PRO A 148 -7.42 21.69 -13.24
CA PRO A 148 -6.58 22.87 -13.03
C PRO A 148 -5.60 22.68 -11.84
N PRO A 149 -4.40 23.28 -11.89
CA PRO A 149 -3.88 24.19 -12.93
C PRO A 149 -3.22 23.48 -14.12
N ARG A 150 -3.09 22.14 -14.10
CA ARG A 150 -2.35 21.40 -15.14
C ARG A 150 -3.11 21.32 -16.46
N VAL A 151 -4.44 21.21 -16.38
CA VAL A 151 -5.31 21.16 -17.55
C VAL A 151 -6.34 22.28 -17.43
N LEU A 152 -6.32 23.19 -18.40
CA LEU A 152 -7.28 24.29 -18.56
C LEU A 152 -7.81 24.22 -19.99
N CYS A 153 -9.07 23.80 -20.14
CA CYS A 153 -9.59 23.51 -21.48
C CYS A 153 -9.84 24.78 -22.31
N ALA A 154 -10.07 25.91 -21.67
CA ALA A 154 -10.14 27.21 -22.34
C ALA A 154 -8.82 27.51 -23.10
N ASN A 155 -7.69 27.44 -22.40
CA ASN A 155 -6.37 27.71 -22.98
C ASN A 155 -5.99 26.66 -24.04
N PHE A 156 -6.26 25.38 -23.76
CA PHE A 156 -6.00 24.31 -24.73
C PHE A 156 -6.76 24.54 -26.05
N THR A 157 -8.03 24.93 -25.95
CA THR A 157 -8.88 25.11 -27.11
C THR A 157 -8.54 26.40 -27.88
N GLU A 158 -8.14 27.45 -27.18
CA GLU A 158 -7.63 28.68 -27.79
C GLU A 158 -6.30 28.44 -28.53
N ALA A 159 -5.39 27.65 -27.94
CA ALA A 159 -4.08 27.37 -28.50
C ALA A 159 -4.11 26.43 -29.71
N PHE A 160 -4.99 25.42 -29.72
CA PHE A 160 -4.97 24.35 -30.72
C PHE A 160 -6.25 24.22 -31.54
N GLY A 161 -7.33 24.89 -31.16
CA GLY A 161 -8.65 24.71 -31.76
C GLY A 161 -8.94 25.52 -33.02
N ALA A 162 -8.06 26.46 -33.40
CA ALA A 162 -8.26 27.26 -34.61
C ALA A 162 -7.82 26.50 -35.88
N GLU A 163 -8.65 26.51 -36.92
CA GLU A 163 -8.37 25.85 -38.19
C GLU A 163 -7.09 26.41 -38.86
N GLY A 164 -6.25 25.51 -39.37
CA GLY A 164 -4.96 25.85 -39.96
C GLY A 164 -3.82 26.09 -38.95
N THR A 165 -4.07 25.96 -37.65
CA THR A 165 -3.01 26.08 -36.63
C THR A 165 -2.05 24.91 -36.72
N GLU A 166 -0.76 25.20 -36.81
CA GLU A 166 0.32 24.21 -36.84
C GLU A 166 1.05 24.13 -35.50
N PHE A 167 1.29 22.93 -34.98
CA PHE A 167 1.99 22.72 -33.71
C PHE A 167 2.65 21.34 -33.63
N PRO A 168 3.68 21.18 -32.78
CA PRO A 168 4.28 19.87 -32.55
C PRO A 168 3.32 18.95 -31.79
N CYS A 169 3.19 17.71 -32.24
CA CYS A 169 2.34 16.70 -31.64
C CYS A 169 3.02 15.33 -31.64
N TYR A 170 2.56 14.44 -30.77
CA TYR A 170 3.08 13.09 -30.60
C TYR A 170 2.02 12.09 -31.00
N HIS A 171 2.35 11.20 -31.94
CA HIS A 171 1.45 10.18 -32.44
C HIS A 171 1.77 8.81 -31.81
N SER A 172 0.74 7.98 -31.70
CA SER A 172 0.88 6.60 -31.21
C SER A 172 1.32 5.68 -32.34
N ARG A 173 2.29 4.80 -32.06
CA ARG A 173 2.72 3.76 -33.02
C ARG A 173 1.66 2.68 -33.23
N GLU A 174 0.84 2.45 -32.21
CA GLU A 174 -0.21 1.43 -32.21
C GLU A 174 -1.53 1.96 -32.78
N ASN A 175 -1.88 3.21 -32.47
CA ASN A 175 -3.11 3.85 -32.93
C ASN A 175 -2.84 5.23 -33.55
N ARG A 176 -2.75 5.26 -34.88
CA ARG A 176 -2.51 6.49 -35.66
C ARG A 176 -3.65 7.52 -35.63
N THR A 177 -4.83 7.17 -35.09
CA THR A 177 -5.98 8.07 -35.03
C THR A 177 -5.96 9.02 -33.84
N VAL A 178 -4.97 8.93 -32.96
CA VAL A 178 -4.87 9.74 -31.73
C VAL A 178 -3.51 10.40 -31.64
N VAL A 179 -3.51 11.70 -31.34
CA VAL A 179 -2.29 12.47 -31.09
C VAL A 179 -2.40 13.32 -29.83
N LEU A 180 -1.25 13.57 -29.19
CA LEU A 180 -1.13 14.34 -27.97
C LEU A 180 -0.27 15.59 -28.20
N THR A 181 -0.57 16.69 -27.51
CA THR A 181 0.24 17.93 -27.58
C THR A 181 1.56 17.82 -26.82
N HIS A 182 1.54 17.10 -25.70
CA HIS A 182 2.71 16.86 -24.87
C HIS A 182 2.75 15.39 -24.47
N TYR A 183 3.91 14.75 -24.71
CA TYR A 183 4.19 13.40 -24.26
C TYR A 183 5.62 13.36 -23.71
N ASP A 184 5.74 13.03 -22.43
CA ASP A 184 7.01 12.72 -21.78
C ASP A 184 6.90 11.33 -21.14
N ARG A 185 7.68 10.38 -21.66
CA ARG A 185 7.70 9.01 -21.17
C ARG A 185 8.20 8.92 -19.72
N ASP A 186 9.19 9.73 -19.36
CA ASP A 186 9.82 9.68 -18.05
C ASP A 186 8.89 10.23 -16.98
N GLU A 187 8.09 11.25 -17.30
CA GLU A 187 7.02 11.73 -16.43
C GLU A 187 6.00 10.64 -16.13
N GLN A 188 5.52 9.91 -17.15
CA GLN A 188 4.54 8.83 -16.97
C GLN A 188 5.12 7.69 -16.11
N VAL A 189 6.39 7.34 -16.30
CA VAL A 189 7.06 6.33 -15.47
C VAL A 189 7.22 6.82 -14.03
N ALA A 190 7.58 8.09 -13.81
CA ALA A 190 7.69 8.67 -12.48
C ALA A 190 6.35 8.64 -11.73
N ILE A 191 5.24 8.96 -12.42
CA ILE A 191 3.88 8.85 -11.87
C ILE A 191 3.60 7.41 -11.41
N ILE A 192 3.89 6.41 -12.24
CA ILE A 192 3.68 5.00 -11.88
C ILE A 192 4.53 4.62 -10.65
N ILE A 193 5.80 5.01 -10.60
CA ILE A 193 6.67 4.69 -9.47
C ILE A 193 6.15 5.34 -8.18
N HIS A 194 5.81 6.63 -8.23
CA HIS A 194 5.45 7.38 -7.02
C HIS A 194 4.07 7.02 -6.48
N TYR A 195 3.08 6.79 -7.36
CA TYR A 195 1.69 6.58 -6.94
C TYR A 195 1.28 5.11 -6.84
N PHE A 196 1.99 4.18 -7.50
CA PHE A 196 1.74 2.75 -7.38
C PHE A 196 2.84 2.04 -6.60
N ALA A 197 4.10 2.10 -7.07
CA ALA A 197 5.16 1.26 -6.51
C ALA A 197 5.47 1.62 -5.05
N VAL A 198 5.56 2.91 -4.71
CA VAL A 198 5.87 3.36 -3.35
C VAL A 198 4.79 2.94 -2.33
N PRO A 199 3.49 3.27 -2.51
CA PRO A 199 2.47 2.84 -1.55
C PRO A 199 2.29 1.33 -1.51
N PHE A 200 2.49 0.63 -2.63
CA PHE A 200 2.46 -0.84 -2.70
C PHE A 200 3.58 -1.47 -1.86
N VAL A 201 4.83 -1.02 -2.02
CA VAL A 201 5.98 -1.51 -1.25
C VAL A 201 5.79 -1.22 0.25
N ILE A 202 5.30 -0.03 0.61
CA ILE A 202 5.01 0.31 2.02
C ILE A 202 3.93 -0.63 2.59
N THR A 203 2.85 -0.86 1.86
CA THR A 203 1.77 -1.77 2.29
C THR A 203 2.28 -3.19 2.46
N LEU A 204 3.09 -3.67 1.52
CA LEU A 204 3.68 -5.02 1.58
C LEU A 204 4.67 -5.13 2.75
N ALA A 205 5.59 -4.18 2.91
CA ALA A 205 6.59 -4.19 3.98
C ALA A 205 5.95 -4.11 5.37
N THR A 206 4.95 -3.25 5.54
CA THR A 206 4.21 -3.13 6.83
C THR A 206 3.38 -4.38 7.12
N SER A 207 2.75 -4.98 6.11
CA SER A 207 2.05 -6.26 6.24
C SER A 207 3.00 -7.39 6.66
N VAL A 208 4.14 -7.55 5.98
CA VAL A 208 5.16 -8.56 6.33
C VAL A 208 5.70 -8.33 7.74
N ALA A 209 5.97 -7.07 8.13
CA ALA A 209 6.43 -6.75 9.48
C ALA A 209 5.40 -7.13 10.55
N LEU A 210 4.11 -6.82 10.33
CA LEU A 210 3.03 -7.25 11.22
C LEU A 210 2.92 -8.77 11.29
N CYS A 211 3.04 -9.46 10.16
CA CYS A 211 3.04 -10.92 10.11
C CYS A 211 4.18 -11.51 10.95
N VAL A 212 5.42 -11.05 10.76
CA VAL A 212 6.58 -11.55 11.53
C VAL A 212 6.40 -11.28 13.03
N MET A 213 6.03 -10.04 13.41
CA MET A 213 5.82 -9.71 14.82
C MET A 213 4.74 -10.59 15.48
N HIS A 214 3.63 -10.86 14.80
CA HIS A 214 2.56 -11.69 15.35
C HIS A 214 2.82 -13.19 15.26
N CYS A 215 3.53 -13.67 14.23
CA CYS A 215 3.95 -15.07 14.12
C CYS A 215 4.97 -15.42 15.22
N ASP A 216 5.97 -14.57 15.46
CA ASP A 216 6.96 -14.76 16.53
C ASP A 216 6.32 -14.70 17.92
N CYS A 217 5.32 -13.83 18.10
CA CYS A 217 4.54 -13.78 19.33
C CYS A 217 3.73 -15.07 19.58
N ARG A 218 3.10 -15.65 18.54
CA ARG A 218 2.37 -16.92 18.66
C ARG A 218 3.29 -18.08 19.03
N CYS A 219 4.52 -18.12 18.53
CA CYS A 219 5.51 -19.15 18.87
C CYS A 219 6.01 -19.06 20.33
N HIS A 220 6.10 -17.86 20.92
CA HIS A 220 6.58 -17.69 22.30
C HIS A 220 5.52 -18.08 23.36
N VAL A 221 4.23 -17.83 23.09
CA VAL A 221 3.13 -18.16 24.03
C VAL A 221 2.97 -19.68 24.18
N ALA A 222 3.12 -20.45 23.09
CA ALA A 222 3.04 -21.91 23.14
C ALA A 222 4.18 -22.57 23.94
N ALA A 223 5.37 -21.95 23.97
CA ALA A 223 6.53 -22.48 24.70
C ALA A 223 6.44 -22.25 26.23
N HIS A 224 5.79 -21.17 26.66
CA HIS A 224 5.68 -20.83 28.08
C HIS A 224 4.73 -21.74 28.88
N HIS A 225 3.75 -22.37 28.23
CA HIS A 225 2.85 -23.32 28.89
C HIS A 225 3.49 -24.71 29.14
N LYS A 226 4.69 -24.99 28.63
CA LYS A 226 5.37 -26.30 28.81
C LYS A 226 6.45 -26.35 29.89
N ARG A 227 6.65 -25.31 30.71
CA ARG A 227 7.65 -25.34 31.80
C ARG A 227 7.06 -25.06 33.18
N ALA A 228 6.39 -26.06 33.75
CA ALA A 228 6.26 -26.20 35.19
C ALA A 228 6.01 -27.66 35.62
N ARG A 229 7.04 -28.51 35.58
CA ARG A 229 7.18 -29.61 36.53
C ARG A 229 8.60 -29.54 37.10
N ARG A 230 8.77 -28.87 38.24
CA ARG A 230 9.94 -29.09 39.09
C ARG A 230 9.80 -30.51 39.66
N PRO A 231 10.83 -31.36 39.64
CA PRO A 231 10.84 -32.53 40.50
C PRO A 231 11.06 -32.03 41.93
N ARG A 232 10.04 -32.11 42.79
CA ARG A 232 10.24 -32.05 44.24
C ARG A 232 10.75 -33.43 44.66
N LEU A 233 12.00 -33.49 45.10
CA LEU A 233 12.52 -34.62 45.87
C LEU A 233 11.75 -34.62 47.20
N HIS A 234 10.97 -35.67 47.49
CA HIS A 234 10.37 -35.87 48.80
C HIS A 234 10.62 -37.30 49.25
N HIS A 235 11.24 -37.39 50.42
CA HIS A 235 11.49 -38.59 51.20
C HIS A 235 10.17 -39.08 51.84
N ASP A 236 10.19 -40.36 52.20
CA ASP A 236 9.10 -41.33 52.37
C ASP A 236 7.93 -41.02 53.33
N LEU A 237 6.87 -41.83 53.11
CA LEU A 237 5.89 -42.44 54.03
C LEU A 237 4.43 -41.91 54.11
N SER A 238 3.54 -42.89 53.86
CA SER A 238 2.15 -43.13 54.30
C SER A 238 0.95 -42.49 53.56
N ASP A 239 0.24 -43.39 52.87
CA ASP A 239 -1.22 -43.63 52.81
C ASP A 239 -2.23 -42.49 52.96
N GLY A 240 -3.18 -42.45 52.02
CA GLY A 240 -4.50 -41.88 52.27
C GLY A 240 -5.22 -41.25 51.07
N SER A 241 -5.90 -42.09 50.29
CA SER A 241 -7.29 -41.90 49.83
C SER A 241 -7.75 -40.65 49.05
N ILE A 242 -8.21 -40.95 47.82
CA ILE A 242 -9.44 -40.49 47.13
C ILE A 242 -9.48 -39.09 46.46
N SER A 243 -9.66 -39.21 45.14
CA SER A 243 -10.06 -38.26 44.11
C SER A 243 -11.39 -37.55 44.36
N THR A 244 -11.44 -36.24 44.05
CA THR A 244 -12.54 -35.62 43.30
C THR A 244 -12.01 -34.49 42.42
N GLY A 245 -11.68 -34.82 41.17
CA GLY A 245 -11.52 -33.84 40.10
C GLY A 245 -12.88 -33.50 39.50
N VAL A 246 -13.28 -32.23 39.57
CA VAL A 246 -14.40 -31.69 38.78
C VAL A 246 -13.78 -30.98 37.58
N ASP A 247 -13.71 -31.68 36.44
CA ASP A 247 -13.46 -31.09 35.14
C ASP A 247 -14.78 -30.48 34.63
N LEU A 248 -14.85 -29.15 34.54
CA LEU A 248 -15.89 -28.47 33.77
C LEU A 248 -15.32 -28.11 32.39
N HIS A 249 -15.41 -29.07 31.48
CA HIS A 249 -15.13 -28.87 30.06
C HIS A 249 -16.40 -28.32 29.39
N TYR A 250 -16.39 -27.04 28.97
CA TYR A 250 -17.31 -26.57 27.93
C TYR A 250 -16.50 -26.08 26.73
N THR A 251 -16.32 -27.00 25.82
CA THR A 251 -16.00 -26.76 24.42
C THR A 251 -17.29 -26.85 23.63
N ILE A 252 -17.67 -25.80 22.90
CA ILE A 252 -18.39 -25.98 21.64
C ILE A 252 -17.60 -25.24 20.55
N SER A 253 -17.21 -26.05 19.57
CA SER A 253 -16.47 -25.72 18.36
C SER A 253 -17.42 -25.72 17.16
N HIS A 254 -16.95 -25.10 16.07
CA HIS A 254 -17.39 -25.24 14.65
C HIS A 254 -18.70 -24.51 14.27
N HIS A 255 -18.92 -24.02 13.06
CA HIS A 255 -18.33 -24.31 11.75
C HIS A 255 -18.62 -23.15 10.76
N SER A 256 -17.79 -23.06 9.72
CA SER A 256 -17.95 -22.30 8.46
C SER A 256 -19.28 -22.56 7.73
N ASP A 257 -19.81 -21.55 7.03
CA ASP A 257 -20.08 -21.52 5.57
C ASP A 257 -21.34 -20.73 5.13
N LEU A 258 -21.16 -20.07 3.99
CA LEU A 258 -22.12 -19.73 2.92
C LEU A 258 -23.41 -18.94 3.26
N MET A 259 -23.50 -17.73 2.70
CA MET A 259 -24.77 -17.06 2.40
C MET A 259 -25.02 -17.05 0.89
N ALA A 260 -26.10 -17.70 0.46
CA ALA A 260 -26.79 -17.43 -0.79
C ALA A 260 -28.29 -17.73 -0.60
N VAL A 261 -29.11 -16.75 -0.99
CA VAL A 261 -30.57 -16.64 -0.85
C VAL A 261 -31.32 -17.57 -1.83
N PRO A 262 -32.56 -17.97 -1.52
CA PRO A 262 -33.63 -17.86 -2.53
C PRO A 262 -34.99 -17.37 -1.97
N PRO A 263 -35.97 -17.08 -2.86
CA PRO A 263 -37.12 -16.21 -2.62
C PRO A 263 -38.45 -16.96 -2.39
N VAL A 264 -39.44 -16.26 -1.82
CA VAL A 264 -40.87 -16.24 -2.21
C VAL A 264 -41.43 -14.87 -1.85
#